data_AF-A0A6N0HSQ1-F1
#
_entry.id   AF-A0A6N0HSQ1-F1
#
_cell.length_a   1.000
_cell.length_b   1.000
_cell.length_c   1.000
_cell.angle_alpha   90.00
_cell.angle_beta   90.00
_cell.angle_gamma   90.00
#
_symmetry.space_group_name_H-M   'P 1'
#
loop_
_entity.id
_entity.type
_entity.pdbx_description
1 polymer ?
#
loop_
_entity_poly.entity_id
_entity_poly.type
_entity_poly.pdbx_seq_one_letter_code
_entity_poly.pdbx_strand_id
1 'polypeptide(L)' 'MSDTFIRTDLYGVIERVSMSVTDLLGYREDELLGRETSQFYVDANDRQQMLQRLEQEGEVHDYEMQFRRKDEQII' A
#
# COMPACT_ATOMS: atom_id res chain seq x y z
N MET A 1 -2.42 12.85 -13.69
CA MET A 1 -2.13 11.85 -12.66
C MET A 1 -3.39 11.04 -12.48
N SER A 2 -3.33 9.73 -12.70
CA SER A 2 -4.44 8.82 -12.43
C SER A 2 -4.48 8.49 -10.94
N ASP A 3 -5.66 8.24 -10.40
CA ASP A 3 -5.82 7.86 -8.99
C ASP A 3 -4.91 6.67 -8.65
N THR A 4 -4.23 6.75 -7.51
CA THR A 4 -3.38 5.67 -7.01
C THR A 4 -4.26 4.57 -6.45
N PHE A 5 -4.19 3.38 -7.04
CA PHE A 5 -5.00 2.24 -6.63
C PHE A 5 -4.14 0.99 -6.49
N ILE A 6 -4.31 0.29 -5.37
CA ILE A 6 -3.71 -1.01 -5.09
C ILE A 6 -4.84 -1.96 -4.71
N ARG A 7 -4.80 -3.18 -5.25
CA ARG A 7 -5.66 -4.28 -4.79
C ARG A 7 -4.81 -5.40 -4.23
N THR A 8 -5.22 -5.90 -3.07
CA THR A 8 -4.60 -7.05 -2.43
C THR A 8 -5.60 -8.17 -2.22
N ASP A 9 -5.10 -9.37 -1.98
CA ASP A 9 -5.88 -10.45 -1.40
C ASP A 9 -6.09 -10.25 0.12
N LEU A 10 -6.76 -11.20 0.78
CA LEU A 10 -7.03 -11.14 2.22
C LEU A 10 -5.77 -11.24 3.11
N TYR A 11 -4.63 -11.65 2.55
CA TYR A 11 -3.36 -11.70 3.25
C TYR A 11 -2.51 -10.44 3.02
N GLY A 12 -2.99 -9.49 2.20
CA GLY A 12 -2.29 -8.27 1.86
C GLY A 12 -1.28 -8.44 0.71
N VAL A 13 -1.36 -9.53 -0.05
CA VAL A 13 -0.54 -9.77 -1.24
C VAL A 13 -1.10 -8.97 -2.41
N ILE A 14 -0.25 -8.19 -3.07
CA ILE A 14 -0.63 -7.33 -4.19
C ILE A 14 -1.04 -8.19 -5.39
N GLU A 15 -2.29 -8.03 -5.81
CA GLU A 15 -2.82 -8.66 -7.02
C GLU A 15 -2.82 -7.71 -8.22
N ARG A 16 -3.05 -6.41 -7.99
CA ARG A 16 -3.14 -5.37 -9.04
C ARG A 16 -2.69 -4.02 -8.51
N VAL A 17 -2.06 -3.24 -9.39
CA VAL A 17 -1.65 -1.85 -9.13
C VAL A 17 -1.98 -0.97 -10.34
N SER A 18 -2.27 0.30 -10.11
CA SER A 18 -2.29 1.31 -11.17
C SER A 18 -0.86 1.75 -11.51
N MET A 19 -0.66 2.31 -12.71
CA MET A 19 0.62 2.90 -13.13
C MET A 19 1.08 4.03 -12.21
N SER A 20 0.16 4.75 -11.57
CA SER A 20 0.51 5.78 -10.58
C SER A 20 1.21 5.19 -9.34
N VAL A 21 0.96 3.93 -8.97
CA VAL A 21 1.68 3.26 -7.87
C VAL A 21 3.15 3.05 -8.21
N THR A 22 3.47 2.72 -9.47
CA THR A 22 4.85 2.52 -9.90
C THR A 22 5.63 3.84 -9.82
N ASP A 23 5.00 4.94 -10.22
CA ASP A 23 5.59 6.29 -10.11
C ASP A 23 5.75 6.73 -8.64
N LEU A 24 4.77 6.38 -7.81
CA LEU A 24 4.72 6.73 -6.39
C LEU A 24 5.75 5.97 -5.56
N LEU A 25 5.87 4.65 -5.72
CA LEU A 25 6.77 3.82 -4.91
C LEU A 25 8.15 3.61 -5.57
N GLY A 26 8.28 3.88 -6.87
CA GLY A 26 9.52 3.69 -7.62
C GLY A 26 9.83 2.24 -8.01
N TYR A 27 8.85 1.34 -7.90
CA TYR A 27 8.96 -0.07 -8.30
C TYR A 27 8.29 -0.31 -9.65
N ARG A 28 8.75 -1.30 -10.40
CA ARG A 28 8.03 -1.81 -11.57
C ARG A 28 6.84 -2.66 -11.13
N GLU A 29 5.82 -2.76 -11.97
CA GLU A 29 4.61 -3.56 -11.67
C GLU A 29 4.94 -5.02 -11.35
N ASP A 30 5.82 -5.66 -12.13
CA ASP A 30 6.27 -7.04 -11.91
C ASP A 30 7.10 -7.22 -10.63
N GLU A 31 7.68 -6.14 -10.09
CA GLU A 31 8.31 -6.17 -8.77
C GLU A 31 7.30 -6.06 -7.64
N LEU A 32 6.12 -5.46 -7.88
CA LEU A 32 5.06 -5.26 -6.88
C LEU A 32 4.12 -6.46 -6.78
N LEU A 33 3.71 -7.02 -7.91
CA LEU A 33 2.77 -8.15 -7.96
C LEU A 33 3.31 -9.34 -7.15
N GLY A 34 2.46 -9.91 -6.29
CA GLY A 34 2.82 -11.03 -5.42
C GLY A 34 3.62 -10.67 -4.17
N ARG A 35 3.96 -9.39 -3.94
CA ARG A 35 4.54 -8.94 -2.67
C ARG A 35 3.47 -8.58 -1.66
N GLU A 36 3.80 -8.71 -0.38
CA GLU A 36 2.96 -8.17 0.68
C GLU A 36 3.09 -6.65 0.75
N THR A 37 1.97 -5.93 0.86
CA THR A 37 1.98 -4.47 1.01
C THR A 37 2.65 -4.01 2.30
N SER A 38 2.67 -4.86 3.32
CA SER A 38 3.29 -4.65 4.63
C SER A 38 4.75 -4.17 4.53
N GLN A 39 5.47 -4.59 3.49
CA GLN A 39 6.88 -4.29 3.27
C GLN A 39 7.15 -2.81 2.95
N PHE A 40 6.14 -2.09 2.48
CA PHE A 40 6.27 -0.69 2.07
C PHE A 40 5.89 0.29 3.18
N TYR A 41 5.27 -0.16 4.28
CA TYR A 41 4.91 0.72 5.38
C TYR A 41 6.15 1.09 6.18
N VAL A 42 6.25 2.37 6.56
CA VAL A 42 7.32 2.84 7.46
C VAL A 42 7.05 2.38 8.89
N ASP A 43 5.80 2.48 9.34
CA ASP A 43 5.35 2.04 10.65
C ASP A 43 4.37 0.86 10.51
N ALA A 44 4.74 -0.28 11.09
CA ALA A 44 3.87 -1.46 11.13
C ALA A 44 2.61 -1.23 11.98
N ASN A 45 2.68 -0.36 12.98
CA ASN A 45 1.57 -0.04 13.87
C ASN A 45 0.46 0.74 13.16
N ASP A 46 0.81 1.61 12.20
CA ASP A 46 -0.16 2.34 11.39
C ASP A 46 -1.00 1.39 10.53
N ARG A 47 -0.35 0.38 9.92
CA ARG A 47 -1.05 -0.66 9.17
C ARG A 47 -2.00 -1.46 10.06
N GLN A 48 -1.58 -1.83 11.26
CA GLN A 48 -2.43 -2.60 12.19
C GLN A 48 -3.68 -1.79 12.59
N GLN A 49 -3.51 -0.51 12.92
CA GLN A 49 -4.63 0.37 13.25
C GLN A 49 -5.60 0.55 12.08
N MET A 50 -5.06 0.76 10.86
CA MET A 50 -5.88 0.84 9.64
C MET A 50 -6.67 -0.44 9.41
N LEU A 51 -6.05 -1.62 9.53
CA LEU A 51 -6.74 -2.90 9.35
C LEU A 51 -7.82 -3.15 10.40
N GLN A 52 -7.58 -2.78 11.67
CA GLN A 52 -8.60 -2.89 12.71
C GLN A 52 -9.82 -2.01 12.41
N ARG A 53 -9.61 -0.78 11.93
CA ARG A 53 -10.72 0.09 11.50
C ARG A 53 -11.45 -0.50 10.29
N LEU A 54 -10.71 -1.00 9.31
CA LEU A 54 -11.28 -1.63 8.12
C LEU A 54 -12.13 -2.85 8.47
N GLU A 55 -11.70 -3.68 9.43
CA GLU A 55 -12.46 -4.83 9.91
C GLU A 55 -13.76 -4.43 10.62
N GLN A 56 -13.74 -3.32 11.36
CA GLN A 56 -14.90 -2.82 12.11
C GLN A 56 -15.91 -2.06 11.24
N GLU A 57 -15.42 -1.25 10.30
CA GLU A 57 -16.22 -0.27 9.55
C GLU A 57 -16.46 -0.69 8.09
N GLY A 58 -15.69 -1.66 7.58
CA GLY A 58 -15.76 -2.14 6.20
C GLY A 58 -15.04 -1.25 5.18
N GLU A 59 -14.77 0.01 5.55
CA GLU A 59 -14.00 0.97 4.77
C GLU A 59 -13.25 1.94 5.69
N VAL A 60 -12.17 2.54 5.19
CA VAL A 60 -11.40 3.56 5.91
C VAL A 60 -11.16 4.73 4.98
N HIS A 61 -11.56 5.92 5.39
CA HIS A 61 -11.38 7.17 4.66
C HIS A 61 -10.43 8.11 5.42
N ASP A 62 -9.85 9.07 4.70
CA ASP A 62 -9.01 10.16 5.26
C ASP A 62 -7.91 9.67 6.25
N TYR A 63 -7.28 8.53 5.94
CA TYR A 63 -6.24 7.94 6.78
C TYR A 63 -4.85 8.17 6.18
N GLU A 64 -4.04 8.99 6.84
CA GLU A 64 -2.67 9.28 6.42
C GLU A 64 -1.72 8.18 6.87
N MET A 65 -0.85 7.73 5.95
CA MET A 65 0.19 6.72 6.20
C MET A 65 1.45 7.07 5.43
N GLN A 66 2.60 6.62 5.95
CA GLN A 66 3.89 6.78 5.31
C GLN A 66 4.36 5.50 4.65
N PHE A 67 4.91 5.65 3.45
CA PHE A 67 5.46 4.55 2.67
C PHE A 67 6.93 4.77 2.36
N ARG A 68 7.69 3.66 2.31
CA ARG A 68 9.08 3.63 1.88
C ARG A 68 9.17 3.26 0.41
N ARG A 69 9.71 4.18 -0.38
CA ARG A 69 10.02 3.99 -1.80
C ARG A 69 11.23 3.07 -1.98
N LYS A 70 11.44 2.60 -3.21
CA LYS A 70 12.59 1.76 -3.59
C LYS A 70 13.94 2.43 -3.36
N ASP A 71 13.99 3.75 -3.47
CA ASP A 71 15.18 4.58 -3.24
C ASP A 71 15.35 4.99 -1.77
N GLU A 72 14.63 4.34 -0.84
CA GLU A 72 14.63 4.59 0.60
C GLU A 72 13.98 5.93 1.01
N GLN A 73 13.43 6.71 0.08
CA GLN A 73 12.69 7.92 0.42
C GLN A 73 11.34 7.58 1.08
N ILE A 74 10.99 8.34 2.11
CA ILE A 74 9.69 8.26 2.78
C ILE A 74 8.73 9.27 2.13
N ILE A 75 7.52 8.81 1.83
CA ILE A 75 6.42 9.60 1.28
C ILE A 75 5.14 9.40 2.08
#